data_AF-A0A5C5TKU6-F1
#
_entry.id   AF-A0A5C5TKU6-F1
#
_cell.length_a   1.000
_cell.length_b   1.000
_cell.length_c   1.000
_cell.angle_alpha   90.00
_cell.angle_beta   90.00
_cell.angle_gamma   90.00
#
_symmetry.space_group_name_H-M   'P 1'
#
loop_
_entity.id
_entity.type
_entity.pdbx_description
1 polymer ?
#
loop_
_entity_poly.entity_id
_entity_poly.type
_entity_poly.pdbx_seq_one_letter_code
_entity_poly.pdbx_strand_id
1 'polypeptide(L)'
;MTKEQTAQGEIGSYISGVFRKYFGKGPTSVYVTINRPFITIHFRGFLAPMERIQVKQKETKRVLETRDLMMTDLKPEIMQGLKEVAALEVKEMYADWNLIKETGMIIGVTEEDWEAGKWTDDAAEQAFKEAMEEASHKAEKVPGRTETYWLSDKVLLVRRSEILVQIEKELIKNGYVEELKLSKRPLEHRMLDEVPLEALLNRRISETFLDWNFDADLSYIVFLLEPKKA
;
A
#
# COMPACT_ATOMS: atom_id res chain seq x y z
N MET A 1 22.51 -0.02 17.81
CA MET A 1 21.47 0.15 16.77
C MET A 1 22.12 -0.10 15.43
N THR A 2 21.51 -0.89 14.56
CA THR A 2 22.00 -1.07 13.19
C THR A 2 21.75 0.21 12.38
N LYS A 3 22.50 0.45 11.29
CA LYS A 3 22.29 1.62 10.42
C LYS A 3 20.84 1.72 9.92
N GLU A 4 20.21 0.56 9.65
CA GLU A 4 18.81 0.48 9.24
C GLU A 4 17.83 0.90 10.34
N GLN A 5 18.07 0.52 11.60
CA GLN A 5 17.22 0.94 12.72
C GLN A 5 17.26 2.46 12.92
N THR A 6 18.42 3.07 12.71
CA THR A 6 18.56 4.54 12.75
C THR A 6 17.76 5.19 11.60
N ALA A 7 17.94 4.73 10.37
CA ALA A 7 17.23 5.24 9.21
C ALA A 7 15.69 5.11 9.34
N GLN A 8 15.21 3.96 9.83
CA GLN A 8 13.78 3.74 10.08
C GLN A 8 13.20 4.74 11.11
N GLY A 9 13.96 5.05 12.17
CA GLY A 9 13.56 6.04 13.18
C GLY A 9 13.51 7.47 12.65
N GLU A 10 14.50 7.84 11.82
CA GLU A 10 14.57 9.16 11.16
C GLU A 10 13.41 9.35 10.18
N ILE A 11 13.13 8.34 9.34
CA ILE A 11 11.98 8.34 8.43
C ILE A 11 10.66 8.46 9.20
N GLY A 12 10.48 7.67 10.27
CA GLY A 12 9.26 7.73 11.08
C GLY A 12 9.02 9.10 11.70
N SER A 13 10.08 9.75 12.17
CA SER A 13 10.03 11.11 12.73
C SER A 13 9.71 12.15 11.66
N TYR A 14 10.36 12.05 10.50
CA TYR A 14 10.13 12.91 9.35
C TYR A 14 8.67 12.85 8.87
N ILE A 15 8.15 11.65 8.59
CA ILE A 15 6.76 11.44 8.14
C ILE A 15 5.76 12.00 9.15
N SER A 16 6.02 11.80 10.45
CA SER A 16 5.18 12.35 11.50
C SER A 16 5.14 13.87 11.49
N GLY A 17 6.28 14.51 11.18
CA GLY A 17 6.41 15.96 11.01
C GLY A 17 5.64 16.48 9.80
N VAL A 18 5.83 15.85 8.63
CA VAL A 18 5.12 16.20 7.39
C VAL A 18 3.61 16.11 7.60
N PHE A 19 3.11 14.99 8.14
CA PHE A 19 1.67 14.82 8.35
C PHE A 19 1.11 15.83 9.35
N ARG A 20 1.85 16.14 10.43
CA ARG A 20 1.43 17.18 11.37
C ARG A 20 1.36 18.57 10.73
N LYS A 21 2.31 18.91 9.86
CA LYS A 21 2.37 20.19 9.14
C LYS A 21 1.17 20.34 8.20
N TYR A 22 0.85 19.32 7.42
CA TYR A 22 -0.15 19.43 6.35
C TYR A 22 -1.57 19.01 6.75
N PHE A 23 -1.72 17.99 7.60
CA PHE A 23 -3.03 17.51 8.06
C PHE A 23 -3.43 18.08 9.43
N GLY A 24 -2.56 18.85 10.08
CA GLY A 24 -2.77 19.38 11.44
C GLY A 24 -2.69 18.34 12.56
N LYS A 25 -2.43 17.06 12.22
CA LYS A 25 -2.25 15.95 13.16
C LYS A 25 -1.22 14.98 12.60
N GLY A 26 -0.29 14.54 13.44
CA GLY A 26 0.61 13.43 13.10
C GLY A 26 0.02 12.07 13.48
N PRO A 27 0.52 10.97 12.90
CA PRO A 27 0.21 9.63 13.37
C PRO A 27 0.70 9.42 14.81
N THR A 28 0.08 8.48 15.50
CA THR A 28 0.45 8.10 16.88
C THR A 28 1.69 7.20 16.89
N SER A 29 1.85 6.37 15.86
CA SER A 29 3.01 5.51 15.66
C SER A 29 3.29 5.35 14.18
N VAL A 30 4.57 5.22 13.83
CA VAL A 30 5.05 4.94 12.47
C VAL A 30 5.99 3.74 12.51
N TYR A 31 5.80 2.80 11.59
CA TYR A 31 6.61 1.60 11.41
C TYR A 31 7.13 1.59 9.98
N VAL A 32 8.45 1.59 9.85
CA VAL A 32 9.13 1.61 8.56
C VAL A 32 9.76 0.26 8.32
N THR A 33 9.50 -0.35 7.17
CA THR A 33 10.22 -1.52 6.67
C THR A 33 10.99 -1.09 5.43
N ILE A 34 12.31 -1.26 5.47
CA ILE A 34 13.18 -1.01 4.33
C ILE A 34 13.65 -2.37 3.87
N ASN A 35 13.22 -2.76 2.68
CA ASN A 35 13.73 -3.94 2.01
C ASN A 35 13.74 -3.61 0.52
N ARG A 36 14.87 -3.02 0.08
CA ARG A 36 15.03 -2.46 -1.27
C ARG A 36 14.56 -3.48 -2.30
N PRO A 37 13.96 -3.09 -3.42
CA PRO A 37 13.68 -1.75 -3.86
C PRO A 37 12.45 -1.16 -3.15
N PHE A 38 11.85 -1.87 -2.20
CA PHE A 38 10.62 -1.45 -1.55
C PHE A 38 10.87 -0.81 -0.18
N ILE A 39 10.11 0.24 0.09
CA ILE A 39 10.02 0.86 1.40
C ILE A 39 8.53 0.91 1.74
N THR A 40 8.14 0.40 2.89
CA THR A 40 6.77 0.54 3.38
C THR A 40 6.76 1.31 4.68
N ILE A 41 5.89 2.31 4.78
CA ILE A 41 5.72 3.16 5.94
C ILE A 41 4.27 3.01 6.41
N HIS A 42 4.07 2.16 7.41
CA HIS A 42 2.78 1.96 8.03
C HIS A 42 2.63 2.90 9.22
N PHE A 43 1.49 3.58 9.33
CA PHE A 43 1.23 4.48 10.44
C PHE A 43 -0.17 4.27 11.01
N ARG A 44 -0.34 4.58 12.30
CA ARG A 44 -1.57 4.35 13.07
C ARG A 44 -2.04 5.59 13.82
N GLY A 45 -3.32 5.63 14.16
CA GLY A 45 -3.96 6.73 14.90
C GLY A 45 -3.95 8.03 14.09
N PHE A 46 -4.16 7.93 12.78
CA PHE A 46 -4.12 9.02 11.82
C PHE A 46 -5.51 9.28 11.19
N LEU A 47 -6.31 10.03 11.94
CA LEU A 47 -7.58 10.61 11.49
C LEU A 47 -7.77 11.97 12.16
N ALA A 48 -7.84 13.04 11.36
CA ALA A 48 -8.03 14.39 11.87
C ALA A 48 -9.44 14.56 12.49
N PRO A 49 -9.61 15.47 13.46
CA PRO A 49 -10.91 15.67 14.12
C PRO A 49 -12.07 15.96 13.15
N MET A 50 -11.82 16.77 12.10
CA MET A 50 -12.82 17.08 11.08
C MET A 50 -13.14 15.87 10.19
N GLU A 51 -12.14 15.09 9.78
CA GLU A 51 -12.33 13.86 9.01
C GLU A 51 -13.17 12.85 9.82
N ARG A 52 -12.98 12.76 11.14
CA ARG A 52 -13.77 11.88 12.01
C ARG A 52 -15.26 12.19 11.98
N ILE A 53 -15.64 13.45 11.87
CA ILE A 53 -17.04 13.86 11.73
C ILE A 53 -17.59 13.39 10.37
N GLN A 54 -16.83 13.60 9.30
CA GLN A 54 -17.21 13.19 7.94
C GLN A 54 -17.36 11.66 7.83
N VAL A 55 -16.41 10.89 8.35
CA VAL A 55 -16.49 9.41 8.39
C VAL A 55 -17.73 8.94 9.14
N LYS A 56 -18.07 9.56 10.28
CA LYS A 56 -19.31 9.25 11.03
C LYS A 56 -20.58 9.56 10.22
N GLN A 57 -20.52 10.58 9.35
CA GLN A 57 -21.60 10.95 8.44
C GLN A 57 -21.64 10.11 7.15
N LYS A 58 -20.79 9.06 7.04
CA LYS A 58 -20.63 8.23 5.85
C LYS A 58 -20.07 8.96 4.62
N GLU A 59 -19.42 10.11 4.85
CA GLU A 59 -18.72 10.91 3.82
C GLU A 59 -17.28 10.41 3.61
N THR A 60 -17.04 9.10 3.77
CA THR A 60 -15.71 8.47 3.65
C THR A 60 -15.08 8.74 2.28
N LYS A 61 -15.90 8.75 1.22
CA LYS A 61 -15.44 9.03 -0.15
C LYS A 61 -14.76 10.40 -0.25
N ARG A 62 -15.39 11.44 0.30
CA ARG A 62 -14.88 12.81 0.28
C ARG A 62 -13.57 12.97 1.05
N VAL A 63 -13.43 12.24 2.16
CA VAL A 63 -12.17 12.22 2.93
C VAL A 63 -11.05 11.58 2.09
N LEU A 64 -11.33 10.47 1.41
CA LEU A 64 -10.35 9.80 0.54
C LEU A 64 -9.95 10.68 -0.66
N GLU A 65 -10.91 11.29 -1.36
CA GLU A 65 -10.67 12.24 -2.47
C GLU A 65 -9.75 13.38 -2.01
N THR A 66 -10.02 13.94 -0.82
CA THR A 66 -9.17 15.02 -0.26
C THR A 66 -7.76 14.53 0.05
N ARG A 67 -7.61 13.30 0.59
CA ARG A 67 -6.30 12.71 0.87
C ARG A 67 -5.52 12.40 -0.41
N ASP A 68 -6.19 11.88 -1.44
CA ASP A 68 -5.58 11.59 -2.74
C ASP A 68 -5.09 12.90 -3.41
N LEU A 69 -5.86 13.98 -3.33
CA LEU A 69 -5.41 15.33 -3.76
C LEU A 69 -4.20 15.81 -2.96
N MET A 70 -4.25 15.76 -1.62
CA MET A 70 -3.13 16.20 -0.78
C MET A 70 -1.85 15.39 -1.08
N MET A 71 -1.97 14.07 -1.28
CA MET A 71 -0.82 13.23 -1.59
C MET A 71 -0.20 13.56 -2.95
N THR A 72 -0.96 14.10 -3.91
CA THR A 72 -0.41 14.56 -5.18
C THR A 72 0.67 15.63 -4.97
N ASP A 73 0.42 16.58 -4.06
CA ASP A 73 1.37 17.65 -3.73
C ASP A 73 2.45 17.18 -2.74
N LEU A 74 2.13 16.25 -1.83
CA LEU A 74 3.07 15.80 -0.79
C LEU A 74 4.07 14.76 -1.28
N LYS A 75 3.73 13.94 -2.27
CA LYS A 75 4.64 12.88 -2.78
C LYS A 75 6.03 13.43 -3.13
N PRO A 76 6.19 14.51 -3.92
CA PRO A 76 7.51 15.07 -4.23
C PRO A 76 8.30 15.52 -2.98
N GLU A 77 7.65 16.18 -2.02
CA GLU A 77 8.29 16.60 -0.77
C GLU A 77 8.75 15.39 0.05
N ILE A 78 7.90 14.37 0.18
CA ILE A 78 8.23 13.17 0.93
C ILE A 78 9.39 12.42 0.25
N MET A 79 9.37 12.26 -1.08
CA MET A 79 10.46 11.62 -1.82
C MET A 79 11.78 12.35 -1.62
N GLN A 80 11.78 13.68 -1.69
CA GLN A 80 12.97 14.50 -1.43
C GLN A 80 13.44 14.35 0.04
N GLY A 81 12.52 14.37 1.00
CA GLY A 81 12.85 14.19 2.40
C GLY A 81 13.43 12.81 2.71
N LEU A 82 12.91 11.74 2.11
CA LEU A 82 13.46 10.38 2.25
C LEU A 82 14.90 10.29 1.72
N LYS A 83 15.21 11.00 0.64
CA LYS A 83 16.58 11.13 0.13
C LYS A 83 17.49 11.86 1.11
N GLU A 84 17.02 12.95 1.72
CA GLU A 84 17.81 13.75 2.67
C GLU A 84 18.06 13.04 3.99
N VAL A 85 17.05 12.40 4.58
CA VAL A 85 17.16 11.81 5.92
C VAL A 85 17.76 10.41 5.90
N ALA A 86 17.60 9.64 4.81
CA ALA A 86 17.98 8.23 4.78
C ALA A 86 18.75 7.79 3.51
N ALA A 87 19.10 8.73 2.62
CA ALA A 87 19.73 8.43 1.33
C ALA A 87 18.93 7.40 0.50
N LEU A 88 17.60 7.46 0.59
CA LEU A 88 16.67 6.61 -0.16
C LEU A 88 16.13 7.39 -1.36
N GLU A 89 16.56 7.00 -2.56
CA GLU A 89 16.07 7.58 -3.81
C GLU A 89 14.81 6.84 -4.28
N VAL A 90 13.67 7.25 -3.73
CA VAL A 90 12.35 6.76 -4.15
C VAL A 90 12.00 7.37 -5.50
N LYS A 91 11.52 6.55 -6.44
CA LYS A 91 11.10 6.93 -7.79
C LYS A 91 9.59 6.91 -7.97
N GLU A 92 8.93 5.97 -7.32
CA GLU A 92 7.47 5.86 -7.31
C GLU A 92 6.97 5.82 -5.86
N MET A 93 5.85 6.48 -5.61
CA MET A 93 5.24 6.52 -4.28
C MET A 93 3.73 6.35 -4.36
N TYR A 94 3.23 5.47 -3.50
CA TYR A 94 1.84 5.05 -3.41
C TYR A 94 1.33 5.25 -2.00
N ALA A 95 0.02 5.49 -1.85
CA ALA A 95 -0.58 5.71 -0.55
C ALA A 95 -2.00 5.14 -0.48
N ASP A 96 -2.27 4.43 0.61
CA ASP A 96 -3.60 3.90 0.89
C ASP A 96 -3.97 4.05 2.37
N TRP A 97 -5.27 4.10 2.65
CA TRP A 97 -5.80 4.56 3.93
C TRP A 97 -6.94 3.67 4.42
N ASN A 98 -6.89 3.30 5.70
CA ASN A 98 -8.03 2.73 6.39
C ASN A 98 -8.59 3.72 7.41
N LEU A 99 -9.61 4.46 6.99
CA LEU A 99 -10.22 5.51 7.82
C LEU A 99 -10.94 4.98 9.06
N ILE A 100 -11.36 3.71 9.05
CA ILE A 100 -12.03 3.06 10.20
C ILE A 100 -11.01 2.63 11.25
N LYS A 101 -9.89 2.04 10.81
CA LYS A 101 -8.78 1.64 11.70
C LYS A 101 -7.86 2.81 12.06
N GLU A 102 -8.04 3.97 11.42
CA GLU A 102 -7.18 5.15 11.53
C GLU A 102 -5.72 4.83 11.17
N THR A 103 -5.54 3.99 10.17
CA THR A 103 -4.23 3.55 9.68
C THR A 103 -4.02 3.97 8.24
N GLY A 104 -2.77 3.90 7.79
CA GLY A 104 -2.45 4.06 6.39
C GLY A 104 -1.05 3.56 6.08
N MET A 105 -0.80 3.43 4.80
CA MET A 105 0.41 2.87 4.24
C MET A 105 0.94 3.79 3.17
N ILE A 106 2.24 4.08 3.19
CA ILE A 106 2.98 4.57 2.03
C ILE A 106 3.88 3.45 1.53
N ILE A 107 3.89 3.25 0.22
CA ILE A 107 4.80 2.32 -0.47
C ILE A 107 5.71 3.17 -1.36
N GLY A 108 7.02 3.07 -1.16
CA GLY A 108 8.04 3.66 -2.02
C GLY A 108 8.75 2.57 -2.82
N VAL A 109 9.03 2.83 -4.10
CA VAL A 109 9.80 1.95 -4.98
C VAL A 109 11.05 2.68 -5.45
N THR A 110 12.21 2.04 -5.34
CA THR A 110 13.51 2.54 -5.81
C THR A 110 13.94 1.83 -7.11
N GLU A 111 14.95 2.36 -7.79
CA GLU A 111 15.41 1.95 -9.14
C GLU A 111 16.42 0.78 -9.15
N GLU A 112 16.37 -0.10 -8.15
CA GLU A 112 17.39 -1.16 -7.98
C GLU A 112 16.90 -2.52 -8.50
N ASP A 113 17.80 -3.24 -9.19
CA ASP A 113 17.59 -4.65 -9.53
C ASP A 113 17.42 -5.46 -8.24
N TRP A 114 16.39 -6.30 -8.22
CA TRP A 114 15.94 -6.97 -7.00
C TRP A 114 15.84 -8.47 -7.16
N GLU A 115 16.37 -9.19 -6.18
CA GLU A 115 16.02 -10.60 -5.96
C GLU A 115 14.94 -10.69 -4.88
N ALA A 116 13.80 -11.27 -5.23
CA ALA A 116 12.68 -11.42 -4.31
C ALA A 116 13.09 -12.12 -3.01
N GLY A 117 12.57 -11.63 -1.87
CA GLY A 117 12.59 -12.38 -0.62
C GLY A 117 11.92 -13.74 -0.84
N LYS A 118 12.71 -14.82 -0.76
CA LYS A 118 12.27 -16.15 -1.17
C LYS A 118 11.20 -16.69 -0.24
N TRP A 119 10.13 -17.21 -0.83
CA TRP A 119 9.27 -18.15 -0.12
C TRP A 119 10.11 -19.34 0.33
N THR A 120 9.73 -19.95 1.45
CA THR A 120 10.40 -21.17 1.92
C THR A 120 9.98 -22.41 1.14
N ASP A 121 8.87 -22.30 0.40
CA ASP A 121 8.25 -23.38 -0.36
C ASP A 121 7.63 -22.79 -1.65
N ASP A 122 8.15 -23.21 -2.80
CA ASP A 122 7.68 -22.77 -4.12
C ASP A 122 6.22 -23.16 -4.37
N ALA A 123 5.76 -24.29 -3.81
CA ALA A 123 4.36 -24.72 -3.95
C ALA A 123 3.41 -23.80 -3.17
N ALA A 124 3.84 -23.32 -2.00
CA ALA A 124 3.09 -22.34 -1.22
C ALA A 124 3.04 -20.98 -1.91
N GLU A 125 4.15 -20.53 -2.52
CA GLU A 125 4.17 -19.32 -3.35
C GLU A 125 3.19 -19.42 -4.51
N GLN A 126 3.22 -20.55 -5.23
CA GLN A 126 2.36 -20.77 -6.39
C GLN A 126 0.88 -20.80 -6.00
N ALA A 127 0.52 -21.54 -4.94
CA ALA A 127 -0.86 -21.58 -4.45
C ALA A 127 -1.35 -20.20 -3.99
N PHE A 128 -0.48 -19.39 -3.38
CA PHE A 128 -0.80 -18.02 -3.01
C PHE A 128 -1.04 -17.14 -4.25
N LYS A 129 -0.18 -17.23 -5.27
CA LYS A 129 -0.36 -16.49 -6.53
C LYS A 129 -1.67 -16.87 -7.23
N GLU A 130 -2.00 -18.15 -7.28
CA GLU A 130 -3.26 -18.64 -7.85
C GLU A 130 -4.49 -18.06 -7.14
N ALA A 131 -4.45 -17.99 -5.80
CA ALA A 131 -5.52 -17.35 -5.03
C ALA A 131 -5.62 -15.82 -5.30
N MET A 132 -4.48 -15.14 -5.47
CA MET A 132 -4.45 -13.73 -5.87
C MET A 132 -5.01 -13.51 -7.29
N GLU A 133 -4.70 -14.42 -8.20
CA GLU A 133 -5.23 -14.41 -9.57
C GLU A 133 -6.74 -14.71 -9.60
N GLU A 134 -7.22 -15.63 -8.75
CA GLU A 134 -8.66 -15.88 -8.57
C GLU A 134 -9.38 -14.64 -8.07
N ALA A 135 -8.86 -13.96 -7.04
CA ALA A 135 -9.43 -12.71 -6.54
C ALA A 135 -9.48 -11.64 -7.62
N SER A 136 -8.39 -11.49 -8.39
CA SER A 136 -8.31 -10.53 -9.49
C SER A 136 -9.29 -10.86 -10.61
N HIS A 137 -9.45 -12.14 -10.95
CA HIS A 137 -10.43 -12.61 -11.94
C HIS A 137 -11.87 -12.31 -11.52
N LYS A 138 -12.21 -12.47 -10.24
CA LYS A 138 -13.53 -12.09 -9.71
C LYS A 138 -13.78 -10.59 -9.75
N ALA A 139 -12.74 -9.78 -9.56
CA ALA A 139 -12.83 -8.31 -9.67
C ALA A 139 -12.98 -7.86 -11.13
N GLU A 140 -12.17 -8.42 -12.02
CA GLU A 140 -12.03 -7.96 -13.40
C GLU A 140 -11.49 -9.02 -14.38
N LYS A 141 -10.23 -9.42 -14.20
CA LYS A 141 -9.44 -10.27 -15.09
C LYS A 141 -8.22 -10.80 -14.33
N VAL A 142 -7.62 -11.85 -14.86
CA VAL A 142 -6.32 -12.32 -14.38
C VAL A 142 -5.24 -11.32 -14.82
N PRO A 143 -4.34 -10.86 -13.94
CA PRO A 143 -3.18 -10.04 -14.31
C PRO A 143 -2.25 -10.79 -15.26
N GLY A 144 -1.53 -10.06 -16.11
CA GLY A 144 -0.52 -10.68 -16.97
C GLY A 144 0.68 -11.23 -16.17
N ARG A 145 0.98 -10.62 -15.01
CA ARG A 145 2.01 -11.11 -14.08
C ARG A 145 1.68 -10.77 -12.64
N THR A 146 1.94 -11.72 -11.74
CA THR A 146 1.85 -11.56 -10.29
C THR A 146 3.17 -11.91 -9.63
N GLU A 147 3.73 -10.97 -8.88
CA GLU A 147 5.01 -11.10 -8.18
C GLU A 147 4.81 -10.85 -6.69
N THR A 148 5.54 -11.59 -5.84
CA THR A 148 5.40 -11.52 -4.38
C THR A 148 6.75 -11.32 -3.72
N TYR A 149 6.79 -10.49 -2.67
CA TYR A 149 8.01 -10.06 -2.01
C TYR A 149 7.81 -10.00 -0.50
N TRP A 150 8.54 -10.86 0.22
CA TRP A 150 8.64 -10.76 1.67
C TRP A 150 9.55 -9.59 2.05
N LEU A 151 8.97 -8.49 2.54
CA LEU A 151 9.73 -7.32 2.98
C LEU A 151 10.23 -7.47 4.41
N SER A 152 9.49 -8.21 5.24
CA SER A 152 9.90 -8.67 6.56
C SER A 152 9.07 -9.90 6.95
N ASP A 153 9.28 -10.48 8.14
CA ASP A 153 8.41 -11.56 8.65
C ASP A 153 6.92 -11.15 8.71
N LYS A 154 6.60 -9.86 8.80
CA LYS A 154 5.22 -9.37 8.98
C LYS A 154 4.66 -8.62 7.78
N VAL A 155 5.44 -8.45 6.71
CA VAL A 155 5.06 -7.60 5.58
C VAL A 155 5.30 -8.37 4.30
N LEU A 156 4.21 -8.72 3.62
CA LEU A 156 4.22 -9.31 2.28
C LEU A 156 3.70 -8.27 1.28
N LEU A 157 4.50 -7.96 0.27
CA LEU A 157 4.10 -7.09 -0.84
C LEU A 157 3.83 -7.95 -2.07
N VAL A 158 2.75 -7.64 -2.78
CA VAL A 158 2.39 -8.22 -4.08
C VAL A 158 2.41 -7.10 -5.11
N ARG A 159 3.08 -7.34 -6.22
CA ARG A 159 3.06 -6.47 -7.41
C ARG A 159 2.33 -7.22 -8.52
N ARG A 160 1.34 -6.58 -9.13
CA ARG A 160 0.66 -7.12 -10.32
C ARG A 160 0.87 -6.17 -11.49
N SER A 161 1.07 -6.72 -12.68
CA SER A 161 1.11 -5.94 -13.93
C SER A 161 0.10 -6.45 -14.94
N GLU A 162 -0.27 -5.58 -15.87
CA GLU A 162 -1.31 -5.83 -16.87
C GLU A 162 -2.64 -6.18 -16.19
N ILE A 163 -3.10 -5.32 -15.28
CA ILE A 163 -4.33 -5.53 -14.50
C ILE A 163 -5.57 -4.99 -15.22
N LEU A 164 -5.41 -3.97 -16.06
CA LEU A 164 -6.56 -3.21 -16.58
C LEU A 164 -7.27 -3.92 -17.73
N VAL A 165 -8.60 -3.82 -17.74
CA VAL A 165 -9.46 -4.16 -18.89
C VAL A 165 -9.70 -2.96 -19.81
N GLN A 166 -10.22 -3.19 -21.02
CA GLN A 166 -10.36 -2.14 -22.04
C GLN A 166 -11.26 -0.98 -21.59
N ILE A 167 -12.33 -1.25 -20.86
CA ILE A 167 -13.24 -0.19 -20.38
C ILE A 167 -12.56 0.72 -19.35
N GLU A 168 -11.71 0.18 -18.48
CA GLU A 168 -10.96 0.99 -17.52
C GLU A 168 -9.91 1.85 -18.21
N LYS A 169 -9.21 1.29 -19.21
CA LYS A 169 -8.27 2.06 -20.05
C LYS A 169 -8.98 3.25 -20.71
N GLU A 170 -10.23 3.08 -21.11
CA GLU A 170 -11.03 4.16 -21.70
C GLU A 170 -11.50 5.18 -20.63
N LEU A 171 -11.86 4.73 -19.43
CA LEU A 171 -12.18 5.64 -18.31
C LEU A 171 -10.97 6.52 -17.95
N ILE A 172 -9.77 5.94 -17.87
CA ILE A 172 -8.52 6.65 -17.60
C ILE A 172 -8.26 7.72 -18.66
N LYS A 173 -8.36 7.37 -19.95
CA LYS A 173 -8.19 8.33 -21.06
C LYS A 173 -9.18 9.50 -21.00
N ASN A 174 -10.39 9.25 -20.53
CA ASN A 174 -11.43 10.26 -20.40
C ASN A 174 -11.35 11.07 -19.08
N GLY A 175 -10.31 10.85 -18.27
CA GLY A 175 -10.05 11.61 -17.04
C GLY A 175 -10.76 11.07 -15.79
N TYR A 176 -11.41 9.91 -15.85
CA TYR A 176 -12.16 9.31 -14.73
C TYR A 176 -11.27 8.44 -13.81
N VAL A 177 -10.03 8.89 -13.59
CA VAL A 177 -9.04 8.14 -12.80
C VAL A 177 -9.45 8.02 -11.34
N GLU A 178 -9.97 9.09 -10.76
CA GLU A 178 -10.37 9.13 -9.35
C GLU A 178 -11.62 8.29 -9.09
N GLU A 179 -12.63 8.39 -9.97
CA GLU A 179 -13.83 7.56 -9.89
C GLU A 179 -13.51 6.07 -10.03
N LEU A 180 -12.60 5.73 -10.94
CA LEU A 180 -12.11 4.37 -11.09
C LEU A 180 -11.43 3.90 -9.80
N LYS A 181 -10.48 4.68 -9.26
CA LYS A 181 -9.75 4.34 -8.02
C LYS A 181 -10.70 4.11 -6.83
N LEU A 182 -11.64 5.03 -6.60
CA LEU A 182 -12.59 4.96 -5.49
C LEU A 182 -13.58 3.81 -5.61
N SER A 183 -13.92 3.41 -6.84
CA SER A 183 -14.82 2.28 -7.09
C SER A 183 -14.08 0.94 -7.00
N LYS A 184 -12.84 0.88 -7.49
CA LYS A 184 -12.01 -0.32 -7.56
C LYS A 184 -11.51 -0.75 -6.18
N ARG A 185 -11.15 0.18 -5.30
CA ARG A 185 -10.65 -0.10 -3.92
C ARG A 185 -11.56 -0.99 -3.08
N PRO A 186 -12.84 -0.65 -2.85
CA PRO A 186 -13.73 -1.53 -2.08
C PRO A 186 -14.08 -2.83 -2.82
N LEU A 187 -14.01 -2.86 -4.16
CA LEU A 187 -14.20 -4.10 -4.91
C LEU A 187 -13.04 -5.07 -4.65
N GLU A 188 -11.79 -4.62 -4.83
CA GLU A 188 -10.60 -5.45 -4.67
C GLU A 188 -10.46 -5.98 -3.25
N HIS A 189 -10.71 -5.15 -2.23
CA HIS A 189 -10.74 -5.64 -0.85
C HIS A 189 -11.74 -6.79 -0.66
N ARG A 190 -12.97 -6.67 -1.19
CA ARG A 190 -13.96 -7.74 -1.09
C ARG A 190 -13.52 -9.01 -1.79
N MET A 191 -12.89 -8.90 -2.97
CA MET A 191 -12.44 -10.08 -3.70
C MET A 191 -11.27 -10.78 -3.02
N LEU A 192 -10.36 -10.02 -2.38
CA LEU A 192 -9.29 -10.58 -1.56
C LEU A 192 -9.83 -11.29 -0.31
N ASP A 193 -10.93 -10.82 0.28
CA ASP A 193 -11.58 -11.46 1.42
C ASP A 193 -12.29 -12.78 1.04
N GLU A 194 -12.59 -12.99 -0.25
CA GLU A 194 -13.27 -14.21 -0.74
C GLU A 194 -12.31 -15.38 -1.04
N VAL A 195 -11.01 -15.16 -1.00
CA VAL A 195 -9.99 -16.18 -1.26
C VAL A 195 -9.24 -16.56 0.02
N PRO A 196 -8.75 -17.81 0.16
CA PRO A 196 -8.25 -18.34 1.43
C PRO A 196 -6.81 -17.90 1.76
N LEU A 197 -6.48 -16.61 1.58
CA LEU A 197 -5.11 -16.09 1.73
C LEU A 197 -4.52 -16.35 3.13
N GLU A 198 -5.29 -16.17 4.20
CA GLU A 198 -4.81 -16.42 5.57
C GLU A 198 -4.46 -17.91 5.79
N ALA A 199 -5.22 -18.82 5.18
CA ALA A 199 -4.97 -20.25 5.27
C ALA A 199 -3.69 -20.63 4.51
N LEU A 200 -3.48 -20.05 3.32
CA LEU A 200 -2.29 -20.25 2.50
C LEU A 200 -1.02 -19.67 3.16
N LEU A 201 -1.15 -18.52 3.83
CA LEU A 201 -0.07 -17.90 4.59
C LEU A 201 0.17 -18.57 5.96
N ASN A 202 -0.74 -19.46 6.38
CA ASN A 202 -0.81 -20.04 7.73
C ASN A 202 -0.72 -18.94 8.81
N ARG A 203 -1.37 -17.80 8.56
CA ARG A 203 -1.19 -16.58 9.35
C ARG A 203 -2.33 -15.59 9.09
N ARG A 204 -2.75 -14.89 10.14
CA ARG A 204 -3.76 -13.84 9.99
C ARG A 204 -3.21 -12.59 9.34
N ILE A 205 -4.00 -12.01 8.45
CA ILE A 205 -3.80 -10.71 7.83
C ILE A 205 -4.50 -9.68 8.71
N SER A 206 -3.71 -8.87 9.40
CA SER A 206 -4.22 -7.81 10.25
C SER A 206 -4.81 -6.65 9.44
N GLU A 207 -4.15 -6.27 8.35
CA GLU A 207 -4.54 -5.18 7.46
C GLU A 207 -4.02 -5.44 6.04
N THR A 208 -4.78 -4.97 5.05
CA THR A 208 -4.44 -4.99 3.63
C THR A 208 -4.47 -3.56 3.13
N PHE A 209 -3.48 -3.17 2.35
CA PHE A 209 -3.39 -1.87 1.69
C PHE A 209 -3.15 -2.08 0.20
N LEU A 210 -3.76 -1.28 -0.65
CA LEU A 210 -3.57 -1.40 -2.10
C LEU A 210 -3.66 -0.06 -2.82
N ASP A 211 -2.84 0.11 -3.84
CA ASP A 211 -2.83 1.30 -4.70
C ASP A 211 -2.33 0.93 -6.11
N TRP A 212 -2.55 1.83 -7.07
CA TRP A 212 -2.30 1.58 -8.49
C TRP A 212 -1.43 2.65 -9.14
N ASN A 213 -0.71 2.20 -10.17
CA ASN A 213 -0.19 3.06 -11.21
C ASN A 213 -0.93 2.72 -12.50
N PHE A 214 -2.00 3.44 -12.79
CA PHE A 214 -2.82 3.17 -13.97
C PHE A 214 -2.11 3.49 -15.29
N ASP A 215 -1.18 4.46 -15.29
CA ASP A 215 -0.38 4.78 -16.47
C ASP A 215 0.57 3.63 -16.83
N ALA A 216 1.15 2.98 -15.81
CA ALA A 216 2.03 1.83 -15.99
C ALA A 216 1.31 0.47 -16.02
N ASP A 217 -0.02 0.44 -15.87
CA ASP A 217 -0.83 -0.80 -15.75
C ASP A 217 -0.32 -1.71 -14.61
N LEU A 218 -0.04 -1.12 -13.43
CA LEU A 218 0.49 -1.79 -12.24
C LEU A 218 -0.43 -1.62 -11.02
N SER A 219 -0.37 -2.59 -10.12
CA SER A 219 -0.87 -2.46 -8.75
C SER A 219 0.10 -3.00 -7.73
N TYR A 220 0.02 -2.43 -6.52
CA TYR A 220 0.73 -2.91 -5.34
C TYR A 220 -0.29 -3.24 -4.26
N ILE A 221 -0.11 -4.39 -3.62
CA ILE A 221 -0.90 -4.83 -2.47
C ILE A 221 0.08 -5.15 -1.35
N VAL A 222 -0.17 -4.66 -0.14
CA VAL A 222 0.63 -4.95 1.05
C VAL A 222 -0.25 -5.62 2.09
N PHE A 223 0.14 -6.82 2.49
CA PHE A 223 -0.45 -7.55 3.61
C PHE A 223 0.41 -7.38 4.86
N LEU A 224 -0.21 -6.87 5.93
CA LEU A 224 0.38 -6.84 7.27
C LEU A 224 -0.08 -8.04 8.07
N LEU A 225 0.86 -8.88 8.49
CA LEU A 225 0.57 -10.14 9.17
C LEU A 225 0.74 -10.03 10.69
N GLU A 226 -0.16 -10.67 11.44
CA GLU A 226 -0.02 -10.82 12.90
C GLU A 226 1.27 -11.57 13.24
N PRO A 227 1.88 -11.49 14.43
CA PRO A 227 3.02 -12.35 14.79
C PRO A 227 2.71 -13.85 14.60
N LYS A 228 3.68 -14.68 14.19
CA LYS A 228 3.51 -16.14 14.21
C LYS A 228 3.12 -16.55 15.62
N LYS A 229 2.07 -17.37 15.76
CA LYS A 229 1.76 -17.98 17.05
C LYS A 229 2.96 -18.85 17.44
N ALA A 230 3.52 -18.57 18.61
CA ALA A 230 4.59 -19.36 19.21
C ALA A 230 4.08 -20.75 19.59
#